data_AF-A0A7J2SG56-F1
#
_entry.id   AF-A0A7J2SG56-F1
#
_cell.length_a   1.000
_cell.length_b   1.000
_cell.length_c   1.000
_cell.angle_alpha   90.00
_cell.angle_beta   90.00
_cell.angle_gamma   90.00
#
_symmetry.space_group_name_H-M   'P 1'
#
loop_
_entity.id
_entity.type
_entity.pdbx_description
1 polymer ?
#
loop_
_entity_poly.entity_id
_entity_poly.type
_entity_poly.pdbx_seq_one_letter_code
_entity_poly.pdbx_strand_id
1 'polypeptide(L)'
;MERKEYFAFIIAVIIVFSAIVIFNESRKKTSTAKAEKIVIDDYDPTTDIELIFRIDRIRKIDFERGENPTVFLEISMNGESYEVGEWKGIDVYPRWRHIQNVDDRNENVTIEVKLYEKMEGENLMSDISPRRGDYTGKTMKIIYSLKTGEWYGDDYLKDSNGYGHCSGTEDGNYDENDYEIWFDVYQTDYDGDRLTWYEEVFVYGTNPNISDYGKDYDNDGLPIEWEDKYGYNPFVYENHSMLDPDEDGIQNTEEYLMNEWHSDPFAKDIFVEVDYMANRFFGSTTFPEYSKEKVVSAFTKHNFTLHVDDGLMGGGGEILPYEKFYTQEKLSKYYKEYFLHDGENEWRKGVFRYCVMAHYTIPSKKNVAGYSYWPTNEDVFNCFVIGTRVIKNYRFTPLARETAIASLFMHELGHTLGIFWHTFHGCDNSTTIYPWLSGWSIYENYKSCMNYRYAWQLIDYSDGSHGENDFDDWSHIDPAFFEKRFFAEPPIIL
;
A
#
# COMPACT_ATOMS: atom_id res chain seq x y z
N MET A 1 -54.53 -45.60 23.09
CA MET A 1 -53.62 -46.75 23.19
C MET A 1 -53.81 -47.40 24.53
N GLU A 2 -54.13 -48.69 24.56
CA GLU A 2 -54.13 -49.46 25.80
C GLU A 2 -52.72 -49.50 26.39
N ARG A 3 -52.59 -49.63 27.72
CA ARG A 3 -51.31 -49.59 28.45
C ARG A 3 -50.25 -50.57 27.91
N LYS A 4 -50.69 -51.63 27.22
CA LYS A 4 -49.82 -52.60 26.52
C LYS A 4 -49.24 -52.08 25.20
N GLU A 5 -49.99 -51.29 24.46
CA GLU A 5 -49.55 -50.68 23.19
C GLU A 5 -48.52 -49.58 23.43
N TYR A 6 -48.68 -48.81 24.52
CA TYR A 6 -47.68 -47.81 24.93
C TYR A 6 -46.36 -48.44 25.39
N PHE A 7 -46.43 -49.59 26.09
CA PHE A 7 -45.25 -50.35 26.48
C PHE A 7 -44.52 -50.95 25.26
N ALA A 8 -45.27 -51.48 24.29
CA ALA A 8 -44.69 -51.99 23.04
C ALA A 8 -44.03 -50.88 22.23
N PHE A 9 -44.63 -49.68 22.18
CA PHE A 9 -44.06 -48.53 21.51
C PHE A 9 -42.75 -48.06 22.16
N ILE A 10 -42.71 -47.96 23.50
CA ILE A 10 -41.48 -47.59 24.23
C ILE A 10 -40.36 -48.61 23.99
N ILE A 11 -40.67 -49.91 24.00
CA ILE A 11 -39.68 -50.96 23.73
C ILE A 11 -39.16 -50.85 22.30
N ALA A 12 -40.03 -50.58 21.31
CA ALA A 12 -39.61 -50.39 19.93
C ALA A 12 -38.70 -49.16 19.77
N VAL A 13 -39.02 -48.04 20.42
CA VAL A 13 -38.19 -46.82 20.42
C VAL A 13 -36.83 -47.10 21.05
N ILE A 14 -36.77 -47.82 22.17
CA ILE A 14 -35.49 -48.17 22.82
C ILE A 14 -34.65 -49.06 21.92
N ILE A 15 -35.24 -50.07 21.26
CA ILE A 15 -34.50 -50.96 20.35
C ILE A 15 -33.94 -50.20 19.16
N VAL A 16 -34.73 -49.30 18.56
CA VAL A 16 -34.28 -48.45 17.44
C VAL A 16 -33.16 -47.52 17.89
N PHE A 17 -33.30 -46.90 19.06
CA PHE A 17 -32.28 -46.01 19.60
C PHE A 17 -30.98 -46.76 19.93
N SER A 18 -31.08 -47.94 20.54
CA SER A 18 -29.93 -48.82 20.79
C SER A 18 -29.26 -49.27 19.48
N ALA A 19 -30.04 -49.59 18.44
CA ALA A 19 -29.50 -49.95 17.13
C ALA A 19 -28.77 -48.76 16.46
N ILE A 20 -29.28 -47.54 16.57
CA ILE A 20 -28.62 -46.32 16.07
C ILE A 20 -27.32 -46.04 16.84
N VAL A 21 -27.32 -46.21 18.16
CA VAL A 21 -26.12 -46.05 19.00
C VAL A 21 -25.06 -47.09 18.66
N ILE A 22 -25.44 -48.37 18.52
CA ILE A 22 -24.53 -49.46 18.13
C ILE A 22 -24.02 -49.25 16.70
N PHE A 23 -24.87 -48.79 15.77
CA PHE A 23 -24.46 -48.48 14.40
C PHE A 23 -23.44 -47.33 14.37
N ASN A 24 -23.67 -46.26 15.13
CA ASN A 24 -22.73 -45.14 15.26
C ASN A 24 -21.43 -45.53 15.99
N GLU A 25 -21.47 -46.36 17.03
CA GLU A 25 -20.26 -46.89 17.67
C GLU A 25 -19.48 -47.83 16.74
N SER A 26 -20.18 -48.62 15.92
CA SER A 26 -19.53 -49.51 14.94
C SER A 26 -18.77 -48.72 13.86
N ARG A 27 -19.29 -47.55 13.44
CA ARG A 27 -18.58 -46.63 12.53
C ARG A 27 -17.42 -45.89 13.20
N LYS A 28 -17.50 -45.58 14.50
CA LYS A 28 -16.34 -45.03 15.25
C LYS A 28 -15.15 -46.01 15.34
N LYS A 29 -15.39 -47.32 15.23
CA LYS A 29 -14.34 -48.35 15.28
C LYS A 29 -13.71 -48.70 13.92
N THR A 30 -14.18 -48.11 12.81
CA THR A 30 -13.67 -48.46 11.47
C THR A 30 -13.44 -47.22 10.62
N SER A 31 -12.54 -46.35 11.09
CA SER A 31 -11.60 -45.56 10.27
C SER A 31 -10.86 -44.54 11.15
N THR A 32 -10.17 -44.99 12.20
CA THR A 32 -8.98 -44.24 12.62
C THR A 32 -7.89 -44.60 11.61
N ALA A 33 -7.93 -43.96 10.44
CA ALA A 33 -6.71 -43.79 9.67
C ALA A 33 -5.75 -43.10 10.64
N LYS A 34 -4.68 -43.81 11.05
CA LYS A 34 -3.56 -43.12 11.68
C LYS A 34 -3.14 -42.08 10.65
N ALA A 35 -3.24 -40.81 11.00
CA ALA A 35 -2.48 -39.79 10.30
C ALA A 35 -1.01 -40.19 10.53
N GLU A 36 -0.43 -40.92 9.58
CA GLU A 36 1.01 -41.06 9.53
C GLU A 36 1.52 -39.64 9.36
N LYS A 37 2.31 -39.17 10.35
CA LYS A 37 3.00 -37.90 10.23
C LYS A 37 3.93 -38.08 9.04
N ILE A 38 3.60 -37.46 7.91
CA ILE A 38 4.51 -37.36 6.77
C ILE A 38 5.72 -36.63 7.31
N VAL A 39 6.85 -37.33 7.42
CA VAL A 39 8.14 -36.73 7.74
C VAL A 39 8.74 -36.40 6.38
N ILE A 40 8.82 -35.11 6.09
CA ILE A 40 9.50 -34.60 4.91
C ILE A 40 10.96 -34.45 5.33
N ASP A 41 11.81 -35.32 4.80
CA ASP A 41 13.25 -35.29 5.05
C ASP A 41 13.99 -34.40 4.03
N ASP A 42 13.26 -33.83 3.07
CA ASP A 42 13.74 -33.00 1.96
C ASP A 42 12.53 -32.25 1.37
N TYR A 43 12.49 -30.92 1.53
CA TYR A 43 11.37 -30.08 1.06
C TYR A 43 11.35 -29.89 -0.45
N ASP A 44 12.45 -30.18 -1.16
CA ASP A 44 12.48 -30.23 -2.62
C ASP A 44 13.45 -31.34 -3.10
N PRO A 45 12.95 -32.54 -3.42
CA PRO A 45 13.80 -33.63 -3.92
C PRO A 45 14.30 -33.42 -5.36
N THR A 46 13.89 -32.34 -6.04
CA THR A 46 14.25 -32.04 -7.43
C THR A 46 15.43 -31.05 -7.55
N THR A 47 15.63 -30.19 -6.54
CA THR A 47 16.75 -29.24 -6.48
C THR A 47 17.21 -28.99 -5.03
N ASP A 48 18.50 -28.68 -4.84
CA ASP A 48 19.01 -28.18 -3.55
C ASP A 48 18.44 -26.77 -3.35
N ILE A 49 17.80 -26.51 -2.21
CA ILE A 49 17.12 -25.24 -1.96
C ILE A 49 18.13 -24.17 -1.56
N GLU A 50 18.28 -23.15 -2.39
CA GLU A 50 18.88 -21.89 -2.00
C GLU A 50 17.77 -20.87 -1.74
N LEU A 51 17.81 -20.21 -0.59
CA LEU A 51 16.89 -19.13 -0.26
C LEU A 51 17.41 -17.81 -0.82
N ILE A 52 16.51 -17.04 -1.42
CA ILE A 52 16.79 -15.74 -2.02
C ILE A 52 16.04 -14.65 -1.26
N PHE A 53 16.77 -13.67 -0.74
CA PHE A 53 16.20 -12.43 -0.22
C PHE A 53 16.53 -11.30 -1.17
N ARG A 54 15.50 -10.75 -1.82
CA ARG A 54 15.61 -9.62 -2.75
C ARG A 54 15.17 -8.35 -2.04
N ILE A 55 16.00 -7.31 -2.11
CA ILE A 55 15.67 -5.96 -1.65
C ILE A 55 15.44 -5.07 -2.88
N ASP A 56 14.24 -4.49 -2.96
CA ASP A 56 13.80 -3.71 -4.11
C ASP A 56 13.95 -2.21 -3.87
N ARG A 57 13.52 -1.73 -2.70
CA ARG A 57 13.51 -0.31 -2.32
C ARG A 57 13.86 -0.11 -0.85
N ILE A 58 14.56 0.98 -0.54
CA ILE A 58 14.83 1.45 0.83
C ILE A 58 14.55 2.95 0.85
N ARG A 59 13.70 3.41 1.78
CA ARG A 59 13.30 4.81 1.87
C ARG A 59 13.38 5.34 3.29
N LYS A 60 13.92 6.54 3.44
CA LYS A 60 13.96 7.29 4.71
C LYS A 60 12.66 8.05 4.89
N ILE A 61 12.01 7.87 6.04
CA ILE A 61 10.71 8.49 6.32
C ILE A 61 10.91 9.88 6.91
N ASP A 62 11.76 9.99 7.93
CA ASP A 62 12.04 11.24 8.63
C ASP A 62 13.36 11.86 8.21
N PHE A 63 13.28 12.77 7.23
CA PHE A 63 14.43 13.45 6.65
C PHE A 63 14.29 14.98 6.63
N GLU A 64 15.43 15.67 6.51
CA GLU A 64 15.52 17.12 6.34
C GLU A 64 15.79 17.53 4.89
N ARG A 65 15.45 18.78 4.55
CA ARG A 65 15.60 19.27 3.16
C ARG A 65 17.06 19.26 2.71
N GLY A 66 17.37 18.42 1.72
CA GLY A 66 18.70 18.32 1.11
C GLY A 66 19.59 17.29 1.77
N GLU A 67 19.04 16.50 2.71
CA GLU A 67 19.67 15.29 3.21
C GLU A 67 19.93 14.29 2.09
N ASN A 68 20.99 13.50 2.24
CA ASN A 68 21.42 12.53 1.23
C ASN A 68 22.18 11.39 1.94
N PRO A 69 21.46 10.56 2.72
CA PRO A 69 22.07 9.55 3.57
C PRO A 69 22.71 8.46 2.74
N THR A 70 23.67 7.76 3.33
CA THR A 70 24.27 6.56 2.75
C THR A 70 23.95 5.38 3.64
N VAL A 71 23.29 4.36 3.12
CA VAL A 71 22.80 3.21 3.87
C VAL A 71 23.39 1.89 3.39
N PHE A 72 23.38 0.90 4.29
CA PHE A 72 23.75 -0.48 4.00
C PHE A 72 22.97 -1.43 4.92
N LEU A 73 22.82 -2.68 4.51
CA LEU A 73 22.10 -3.72 5.26
C LEU A 73 23.05 -4.78 5.80
N GLU A 74 22.74 -5.30 6.98
CA GLU A 74 23.25 -6.58 7.48
C GLU A 74 22.08 -7.59 7.44
N ILE A 75 22.20 -8.61 6.58
CA ILE A 75 21.19 -9.66 6.38
C ILE A 75 21.73 -10.95 6.98
N SER A 76 20.96 -11.59 7.85
CA SER A 76 21.32 -12.86 8.49
C SER A 76 20.28 -13.92 8.20
N MET A 77 20.67 -15.05 7.60
CA MET A 77 19.80 -16.22 7.43
C MET A 77 20.39 -17.40 8.21
N ASN A 78 19.62 -17.96 9.15
CA ASN A 78 20.07 -19.02 10.06
C ASN A 78 21.39 -18.71 10.82
N GLY A 79 21.68 -17.42 11.05
CA GLY A 79 22.82 -16.94 11.84
C GLY A 79 24.10 -16.70 11.04
N GLU A 80 24.11 -16.97 9.73
CA GLU A 80 25.16 -16.48 8.83
C GLU A 80 24.78 -15.08 8.35
N SER A 81 25.67 -14.11 8.56
CA SER A 81 25.41 -12.68 8.32
C SER A 81 26.24 -12.15 7.14
N TYR A 82 25.61 -11.32 6.31
CA TYR A 82 26.18 -10.70 5.12
C TYR A 82 25.89 -9.20 5.10
N GLU A 83 26.92 -8.41 4.80
CA GLU A 83 26.77 -6.96 4.62
C GLU A 83 26.64 -6.61 3.13
N VAL A 84 25.65 -5.77 2.80
CA VAL A 84 25.40 -5.31 1.43
C VAL A 84 25.12 -3.82 1.37
N GLY A 85 25.63 -3.16 0.32
CA GLY A 85 25.56 -1.72 0.11
C GLY A 85 26.84 -1.21 -0.53
N GLU A 86 27.14 0.08 -0.54
CA GLU A 86 26.37 1.21 0.01
C GLU A 86 25.44 1.83 -1.02
N TRP A 87 24.25 2.28 -0.59
CA TRP A 87 23.32 3.05 -1.42
C TRP A 87 23.15 4.45 -0.87
N LYS A 88 23.01 5.44 -1.76
CA LYS A 88 22.99 6.85 -1.39
C LYS A 88 21.74 7.55 -1.90
N GLY A 89 21.00 8.17 -1.00
CA GLY A 89 19.73 8.85 -1.30
C GLY A 89 18.71 8.63 -0.19
N ILE A 90 17.68 9.49 -0.15
CA ILE A 90 16.53 9.32 0.76
C ILE A 90 15.56 8.25 0.27
N ASP A 91 15.52 7.98 -1.03
CA ASP A 91 14.80 6.88 -1.66
C ASP A 91 15.75 6.21 -2.65
N VAL A 92 16.00 4.92 -2.47
CA VAL A 92 16.95 4.15 -3.30
C VAL A 92 16.33 2.82 -3.71
N TYR A 93 16.71 2.36 -4.89
CA TYR A 93 16.22 1.11 -5.48
C TYR A 93 17.40 0.12 -5.67
N PRO A 94 17.85 -0.57 -4.62
CA PRO A 94 18.97 -1.50 -4.70
C PRO A 94 18.85 -2.55 -5.81
N ARG A 95 17.65 -3.11 -5.98
CA ARG A 95 17.36 -4.24 -6.88
C ARG A 95 18.41 -5.35 -6.75
N TRP A 96 18.72 -5.69 -5.50
CA TRP A 96 19.79 -6.62 -5.15
C TRP A 96 19.23 -7.87 -4.50
N ARG A 97 19.95 -8.99 -4.62
CA ARG A 97 19.54 -10.29 -4.06
C ARG A 97 20.69 -10.96 -3.31
N HIS A 98 20.40 -11.44 -2.09
CA HIS A 98 21.23 -12.39 -1.36
C HIS A 98 20.76 -13.80 -1.68
N ILE A 99 21.69 -14.73 -1.86
CA ILE A 99 21.39 -16.14 -2.10
C ILE A 99 22.18 -16.94 -1.07
N GLN A 100 21.49 -17.81 -0.32
CA GLN A 100 22.11 -18.64 0.69
C GLN A 100 21.56 -20.07 0.65
N ASN A 101 22.45 -21.05 0.64
CA ASN A 101 22.08 -22.45 0.80
C ASN A 101 21.51 -22.70 2.22
N VAL A 102 20.43 -23.46 2.33
CA VAL A 102 19.75 -23.76 3.59
C VAL A 102 19.73 -25.27 3.88
N ASP A 103 19.25 -25.70 5.05
CA ASP A 103 19.09 -27.13 5.36
C ASP A 103 17.65 -27.53 5.03
N ASP A 104 17.46 -28.13 3.87
CA ASP A 104 16.17 -28.50 3.26
C ASP A 104 15.38 -29.55 4.05
N ARG A 105 15.93 -30.00 5.18
CA ARG A 105 15.26 -30.86 6.17
C ARG A 105 14.42 -30.06 7.16
N ASN A 106 14.71 -28.76 7.31
CA ASN A 106 14.04 -27.88 8.24
C ASN A 106 13.11 -26.96 7.47
N GLU A 107 11.83 -26.99 7.81
CA GLU A 107 10.80 -26.18 7.15
C GLU A 107 11.05 -24.68 7.27
N ASN A 108 11.55 -24.24 8.42
CA ASN A 108 11.59 -22.83 8.77
C ASN A 108 13.02 -22.29 8.69
N VAL A 109 13.19 -21.19 7.96
CA VAL A 109 14.42 -20.42 7.89
C VAL A 109 14.17 -19.05 8.52
N THR A 110 14.99 -18.67 9.50
CA THR A 110 14.89 -17.34 10.12
C THR A 110 15.74 -16.35 9.35
N ILE A 111 15.13 -15.22 8.97
CA ILE A 111 15.80 -14.08 8.33
C ILE A 111 15.73 -12.89 9.27
N GLU A 112 16.88 -12.26 9.52
CA GLU A 112 17.01 -11.02 10.27
C GLU A 112 17.69 -9.97 9.41
N VAL A 113 17.11 -8.77 9.32
CA VAL A 113 17.64 -7.66 8.54
C VAL A 113 17.82 -6.45 9.44
N LYS A 114 19.01 -5.86 9.39
CA LYS A 114 19.33 -4.61 10.07
C LYS A 114 19.73 -3.56 9.05
N LEU A 115 19.18 -2.37 9.19
CA LEU A 115 19.55 -1.21 8.38
C LEU A 115 20.44 -0.25 9.15
N TYR A 116 21.50 0.21 8.49
CA TYR A 116 22.43 1.17 9.06
C TYR A 116 22.60 2.38 8.14
N GLU A 117 22.56 3.56 8.73
CA GLU A 117 22.96 4.81 8.10
C GLU A 117 24.40 5.15 8.47
N LYS A 118 25.25 5.40 7.46
CA LYS A 118 26.65 5.73 7.66
C LYS A 118 26.81 7.15 8.16
N MET A 119 27.47 7.28 9.32
CA MET A 119 27.81 8.56 9.93
C MET A 119 29.33 8.70 10.10
N GLU A 120 29.80 9.93 10.32
CA GLU A 120 31.19 10.17 10.70
C GLU A 120 31.46 9.63 12.11
N GLY A 121 31.96 8.40 12.22
CA GLY A 121 32.42 7.78 13.46
C GLY A 121 31.78 6.42 13.74
N GLU A 122 30.50 6.42 14.07
CA GLU A 122 29.73 5.21 14.40
C GLU A 122 28.47 5.15 13.52
N ASN A 123 28.21 4.01 12.89
CA ASN A 123 27.02 3.82 12.07
C ASN A 123 25.76 3.85 12.94
N LEU A 124 24.74 4.58 12.48
CA LEU A 124 23.47 4.68 13.18
C LEU A 124 22.56 3.54 12.73
N MET A 125 22.12 2.69 13.67
CA MET A 125 21.09 1.70 13.38
C MET A 125 19.74 2.41 13.17
N SER A 126 19.12 2.12 12.04
CA SER A 126 17.84 2.70 11.63
C SER A 126 16.71 1.74 11.93
N ASP A 127 15.51 2.28 12.16
CA ASP A 127 14.33 1.47 12.44
C ASP A 127 13.64 1.06 11.14
N ILE A 128 13.30 -0.22 11.03
CA ILE A 128 12.59 -0.85 9.92
C ILE A 128 11.66 -1.96 10.44
N SER A 129 11.32 -1.99 11.72
CA SER A 129 10.51 -3.08 12.29
C SER A 129 9.33 -2.53 13.08
N PRO A 130 8.18 -3.24 13.08
CA PRO A 130 6.99 -2.84 13.81
C PRO A 130 7.10 -3.05 15.33
N ARG A 131 8.27 -3.50 15.81
CA ARG A 131 8.48 -3.87 17.21
C ARG A 131 9.01 -2.68 18.00
N ARG A 132 8.60 -2.59 19.27
CA ARG A 132 9.11 -1.55 20.18
C ARG A 132 10.43 -1.93 20.86
N GLY A 133 11.29 -0.93 21.04
CA GLY A 133 12.42 -0.94 21.98
C GLY A 133 13.79 -0.73 21.33
N ASP A 134 14.70 -0.06 22.05
CA ASP A 134 15.96 0.57 21.57
C ASP A 134 16.88 -0.25 20.64
N TYR A 135 16.75 -1.59 20.59
CA TYR A 135 17.60 -2.47 19.76
C TYR A 135 16.87 -3.66 19.13
N THR A 136 16.02 -4.35 19.89
CA THR A 136 15.20 -5.46 19.37
C THR A 136 14.02 -4.98 18.54
N GLY A 137 13.68 -3.69 18.65
CA GLY A 137 12.60 -3.04 17.92
C GLY A 137 12.97 -2.61 16.51
N LYS A 138 14.27 -2.41 16.23
CA LYS A 138 14.77 -1.88 14.94
C LYS A 138 15.13 -2.92 13.89
N THR A 139 15.13 -4.20 14.27
CA THR A 139 15.58 -5.31 13.41
C THR A 139 14.37 -6.02 12.85
N MET A 140 14.21 -6.02 11.52
CA MET A 140 13.18 -6.81 10.87
C MET A 140 13.51 -8.29 11.04
N LYS A 141 12.54 -9.07 11.52
CA LYS A 141 12.67 -10.51 11.68
C LYS A 141 11.46 -11.26 11.14
N ILE A 142 11.70 -12.09 10.13
CA ILE A 142 10.71 -12.98 9.52
C ILE A 142 11.20 -14.43 9.56
N ILE A 143 10.25 -15.35 9.43
CA ILE A 143 10.46 -16.79 9.36
C ILE A 143 9.80 -17.27 8.06
N TYR A 144 10.63 -17.72 7.14
CA TYR A 144 10.21 -18.23 5.84
C TYR A 144 9.99 -19.75 5.90
N SER A 145 8.95 -20.23 5.23
CA SER A 145 8.54 -21.63 5.15
C SER A 145 8.96 -22.24 3.81
N LEU A 146 9.95 -23.13 3.82
CA LEU A 146 10.39 -23.88 2.62
C LEU A 146 9.28 -24.76 2.01
N LYS A 147 8.22 -25.00 2.79
CA LYS A 147 7.08 -25.83 2.44
C LYS A 147 5.99 -25.08 1.69
N THR A 148 5.83 -23.79 1.97
CA THR A 148 4.69 -23.00 1.47
C THR A 148 5.11 -21.72 0.76
N GLY A 149 6.41 -21.44 0.62
CA GLY A 149 6.87 -20.20 0.00
C GLY A 149 6.54 -18.91 0.79
N GLU A 150 5.74 -19.01 1.85
CA GLU A 150 5.26 -17.91 2.67
C GLU A 150 6.24 -17.59 3.81
N TRP A 151 6.12 -16.39 4.36
CA TRP A 151 6.77 -16.00 5.61
C TRP A 151 5.82 -15.32 6.60
N TYR A 152 6.25 -15.29 7.86
CA TYR A 152 5.56 -14.59 8.94
C TYR A 152 6.57 -13.97 9.92
N GLY A 153 6.14 -13.01 10.72
CA GLY A 153 6.98 -12.40 11.74
C GLY A 153 6.65 -10.92 11.88
N ASP A 154 7.63 -10.07 11.56
CA ASP A 154 7.44 -8.62 11.47
C ASP A 154 6.67 -8.19 10.23
N ASP A 155 6.71 -9.00 9.18
CA ASP A 155 5.86 -8.92 8.00
C ASP A 155 5.20 -10.29 7.81
N TYR A 156 3.96 -10.29 7.36
CA TYR A 156 3.19 -11.50 7.13
C TYR A 156 2.06 -11.26 6.13
N LEU A 157 1.66 -12.32 5.42
CA LEU A 157 0.56 -12.25 4.46
C LEU A 157 -0.70 -11.62 5.08
N LYS A 158 -1.25 -10.60 4.41
CA LYS A 158 -2.45 -9.83 4.82
C LYS A 158 -2.23 -8.91 6.02
N ASP A 159 -1.01 -8.44 6.24
CA ASP A 159 -0.77 -7.28 7.11
C ASP A 159 -1.25 -5.98 6.47
N SER A 160 -1.35 -4.92 7.27
CA SER A 160 -2.02 -3.68 6.86
C SER A 160 -1.17 -2.74 6.00
N ASN A 161 0.13 -3.03 5.87
CA ASN A 161 1.12 -2.22 5.17
C ASN A 161 1.67 -2.92 3.92
N GLY A 162 1.34 -4.19 3.69
CA GLY A 162 1.60 -4.92 2.45
C GLY A 162 2.65 -6.00 2.62
N TYR A 163 2.44 -7.14 1.98
CA TYR A 163 3.30 -8.31 2.09
C TYR A 163 4.64 -8.10 1.35
N GLY A 164 5.74 -8.16 2.08
CA GLY A 164 7.06 -7.78 1.61
C GLY A 164 7.38 -6.29 1.84
N HIS A 165 6.73 -5.65 2.81
CA HIS A 165 6.95 -4.27 3.21
C HIS A 165 7.08 -4.16 4.74
N CYS A 166 8.11 -3.45 5.19
CA CYS A 166 8.30 -3.15 6.61
C CYS A 166 8.67 -1.69 6.79
N SER A 167 8.14 -1.06 7.83
CA SER A 167 8.36 0.34 8.18
C SER A 167 8.61 0.49 9.68
N GLY A 168 9.64 1.27 10.04
CA GLY A 168 9.93 1.61 11.44
C GLY A 168 8.79 2.42 12.11
N THR A 169 7.90 3.01 11.32
CA THR A 169 6.79 3.81 11.85
C THR A 169 5.61 3.01 12.39
N GLU A 170 5.56 1.71 12.11
CA GLU A 170 4.45 0.82 12.51
C GLU A 170 4.35 0.61 14.02
N ASP A 171 5.45 0.84 14.76
CA ASP A 171 5.46 0.74 16.21
C ASP A 171 4.78 1.96 16.91
N GLY A 172 4.48 3.00 16.11
CA GLY A 172 3.86 4.27 16.51
C GLY A 172 4.83 5.30 17.08
N ASN A 173 6.15 5.12 16.94
CA ASN A 173 7.18 6.02 17.44
C ASN A 173 7.89 6.77 16.29
N TYR A 174 7.34 7.92 15.92
CA TYR A 174 7.87 8.74 14.82
C TYR A 174 9.06 9.65 15.19
N ASP A 175 9.63 9.48 16.40
CA ASP A 175 10.77 10.27 16.89
C ASP A 175 12.11 9.51 16.72
N GLU A 176 12.15 8.49 15.86
CA GLU A 176 13.31 7.66 15.57
C GLU A 176 13.89 7.89 14.15
N ASN A 177 14.97 7.17 13.82
CA ASN A 177 15.52 7.21 12.45
C ASN A 177 14.79 6.17 11.60
N ASP A 178 13.54 6.48 11.26
CA ASP A 178 12.62 5.56 10.59
C ASP A 178 12.90 5.45 9.10
N TYR A 179 12.91 4.20 8.65
CA TYR A 179 12.98 3.81 7.27
C TYR A 179 11.89 2.77 6.98
N GLU A 180 11.62 2.61 5.71
CA GLU A 180 10.84 1.49 5.18
C GLU A 180 11.59 0.79 4.06
N ILE A 181 11.29 -0.51 3.90
CA ILE A 181 11.92 -1.38 2.93
C ILE A 181 10.89 -2.24 2.22
N TRP A 182 11.07 -2.41 0.91
CA TRP A 182 10.33 -3.37 0.10
C TRP A 182 11.23 -4.50 -0.32
N PHE A 183 10.79 -5.72 -0.08
CA PHE A 183 11.56 -6.93 -0.30
C PHE A 183 10.67 -8.08 -0.81
N ASP A 184 11.32 -9.13 -1.30
CA ASP A 184 10.69 -10.37 -1.72
C ASP A 184 11.58 -11.52 -1.25
N VAL A 185 10.97 -12.58 -0.72
CA VAL A 185 11.68 -13.79 -0.30
C VAL A 185 11.11 -14.96 -1.08
N TYR A 186 12.00 -15.73 -1.71
CA TYR A 186 11.61 -16.90 -2.47
C TYR A 186 12.76 -17.87 -2.50
N GLN A 187 12.50 -19.10 -2.90
CA GLN A 187 13.49 -20.15 -2.98
C GLN A 187 13.78 -20.55 -4.41
N THR A 188 14.90 -21.22 -4.66
CA THR A 188 15.12 -21.90 -5.93
C THR A 188 14.07 -22.99 -6.10
N ASP A 189 13.44 -23.02 -7.26
CA ASP A 189 12.57 -24.08 -7.74
C ASP A 189 13.18 -24.69 -9.02
N TYR A 190 12.70 -25.85 -9.45
CA TYR A 190 13.30 -26.58 -10.57
C TYR A 190 12.95 -25.98 -11.94
N ASP A 191 11.73 -25.47 -12.11
CA ASP A 191 11.20 -25.02 -13.40
C ASP A 191 10.92 -23.52 -13.51
N GLY A 192 11.16 -22.75 -12.45
CA GLY A 192 11.20 -21.28 -12.49
C GLY A 192 9.86 -20.58 -12.31
N ASP A 193 8.85 -21.22 -11.72
CA ASP A 193 7.49 -20.68 -11.66
C ASP A 193 7.04 -20.05 -10.34
N ARG A 194 7.93 -20.01 -9.32
CA ARG A 194 7.69 -19.47 -7.98
C ARG A 194 6.83 -20.33 -7.06
N LEU A 195 6.44 -21.55 -7.45
CA LEU A 195 5.76 -22.49 -6.56
C LEU A 195 6.78 -23.37 -5.84
N THR A 196 6.51 -23.72 -4.59
CA THR A 196 7.34 -24.73 -3.92
C THR A 196 6.98 -26.13 -4.41
N TRP A 197 7.98 -27.03 -4.43
CA TRP A 197 7.74 -28.44 -4.76
C TRP A 197 6.62 -29.07 -3.92
N TYR A 198 6.50 -28.68 -2.64
CA TYR A 198 5.46 -29.19 -1.76
C TYR A 198 4.06 -28.75 -2.19
N GLU A 199 3.90 -27.48 -2.57
CA GLU A 199 2.63 -26.97 -3.11
C GLU A 199 2.22 -27.72 -4.35
N GLU A 200 3.13 -27.84 -5.30
CA GLU A 200 2.84 -28.52 -6.56
C GLU A 200 2.42 -29.97 -6.35
N VAL A 201 3.12 -30.72 -5.50
CA VAL A 201 2.85 -32.16 -5.32
C VAL A 201 1.66 -32.43 -4.41
N PHE A 202 1.51 -31.67 -3.32
CA PHE A 202 0.56 -31.99 -2.25
C PHE A 202 -0.62 -31.04 -2.14
N VAL A 203 -0.52 -29.82 -2.64
CA VAL A 203 -1.58 -28.80 -2.56
C VAL A 203 -2.32 -28.71 -3.90
N TYR A 204 -1.60 -28.43 -4.99
CA TYR A 204 -2.15 -28.16 -6.31
C TYR A 204 -2.25 -29.40 -7.21
N GLY A 205 -1.36 -30.38 -7.01
CA GLY A 205 -1.27 -31.57 -7.86
C GLY A 205 -0.75 -31.26 -9.27
N THR A 206 0.04 -30.21 -9.42
CA THR A 206 0.79 -29.86 -10.63
C THR A 206 2.10 -30.69 -10.71
N ASN A 207 2.95 -30.40 -11.69
CA ASN A 207 4.17 -31.17 -11.92
C ASN A 207 5.39 -30.28 -11.71
N PRO A 208 6.25 -30.56 -10.71
CA PRO A 208 7.40 -29.73 -10.31
C PRO A 208 8.58 -29.73 -11.28
N ASN A 209 8.32 -30.11 -12.54
CA ASN A 209 9.31 -30.07 -13.60
C ASN A 209 8.76 -29.34 -14.84
N ILE A 210 7.59 -28.73 -14.74
CA ILE A 210 6.88 -28.05 -15.82
C ILE A 210 6.24 -26.78 -15.28
N SER A 211 6.93 -25.66 -15.51
CA SER A 211 6.49 -24.32 -15.13
C SER A 211 5.00 -24.07 -15.38
N ASP A 212 4.32 -23.63 -14.32
CA ASP A 212 2.95 -23.16 -14.27
C ASP A 212 2.82 -21.63 -14.35
N TYR A 213 3.95 -20.91 -14.41
CA TYR A 213 4.00 -19.45 -14.46
C TYR A 213 3.07 -18.84 -15.52
N GLY A 214 2.21 -17.93 -15.09
CA GLY A 214 1.26 -17.22 -15.92
C GLY A 214 0.03 -18.04 -16.32
N LYS A 215 -0.16 -19.25 -15.78
CA LYS A 215 -1.38 -20.04 -16.00
C LYS A 215 -2.48 -19.61 -15.05
N ASP A 216 -3.64 -19.32 -15.62
CA ASP A 216 -4.91 -19.10 -14.94
C ASP A 216 -5.73 -20.40 -15.08
N TYR A 217 -5.76 -21.19 -14.00
CA TYR A 217 -6.29 -22.56 -14.04
C TYR A 217 -7.81 -22.62 -13.96
N ASP A 218 -8.44 -21.68 -13.26
CA ASP A 218 -9.89 -21.60 -13.08
C ASP A 218 -10.58 -20.51 -13.94
N ASN A 219 -9.79 -19.76 -14.71
CA ASN A 219 -10.20 -18.73 -15.68
C ASN A 219 -10.89 -17.53 -15.02
N ASP A 220 -10.38 -17.10 -13.89
CA ASP A 220 -10.91 -15.98 -13.12
C ASP A 220 -10.18 -14.64 -13.35
N GLY A 221 -9.08 -14.71 -14.11
CA GLY A 221 -8.34 -13.56 -14.61
C GLY A 221 -6.98 -13.34 -13.97
N LEU A 222 -6.62 -14.12 -12.94
CA LEU A 222 -5.33 -14.04 -12.28
C LEU A 222 -4.50 -15.32 -12.47
N PRO A 223 -3.16 -15.22 -12.52
CA PRO A 223 -2.31 -16.39 -12.66
C PRO A 223 -1.95 -17.01 -11.32
N ILE A 224 -1.65 -18.31 -11.35
CA ILE A 224 -1.31 -19.15 -10.20
C ILE A 224 -0.24 -18.54 -9.28
N GLU A 225 0.83 -17.95 -9.81
CA GLU A 225 1.90 -17.39 -8.97
C GLU A 225 1.46 -16.15 -8.19
N TRP A 226 0.46 -15.41 -8.68
CA TRP A 226 -0.09 -14.26 -7.96
C TRP A 226 -1.09 -14.73 -6.91
N GLU A 227 -1.97 -15.66 -7.29
CA GLU A 227 -2.96 -16.22 -6.37
C GLU A 227 -2.29 -16.91 -5.19
N ASP A 228 -1.27 -17.72 -5.44
CA ASP A 228 -0.46 -18.39 -4.42
C ASP A 228 0.20 -17.37 -3.47
N LYS A 229 0.90 -16.37 -4.01
CA LYS A 229 1.56 -15.30 -3.22
C LYS A 229 0.59 -14.61 -2.24
N TYR A 230 -0.64 -14.38 -2.66
CA TYR A 230 -1.65 -13.65 -1.88
C TYR A 230 -2.64 -14.58 -1.13
N GLY A 231 -2.38 -15.88 -1.14
CA GLY A 231 -3.14 -16.89 -0.40
C GLY A 231 -4.58 -17.10 -0.92
N TYR A 232 -4.77 -16.95 -2.22
CA TYR A 232 -5.94 -17.39 -2.98
C TYR A 232 -5.73 -18.83 -3.47
N ASN A 233 -6.77 -19.47 -4.00
CA ASN A 233 -6.66 -20.85 -4.48
C ASN A 233 -6.75 -20.89 -6.01
N PRO A 234 -5.64 -21.21 -6.72
CA PRO A 234 -5.56 -21.18 -8.19
C PRO A 234 -6.52 -22.07 -8.96
N PHE A 235 -7.29 -22.92 -8.27
CA PHE A 235 -8.22 -23.88 -8.86
C PHE A 235 -9.68 -23.62 -8.42
N VAL A 236 -9.94 -22.50 -7.76
CA VAL A 236 -11.26 -22.13 -7.23
C VAL A 236 -11.59 -20.70 -7.65
N TYR A 237 -12.35 -20.60 -8.74
CA TYR A 237 -12.80 -19.33 -9.30
C TYR A 237 -13.27 -18.33 -8.24
N GLU A 238 -12.62 -17.17 -8.20
CA GLU A 238 -12.96 -16.01 -7.41
C GLU A 238 -13.25 -14.82 -8.33
N ASN A 239 -14.16 -13.93 -7.95
CA ASN A 239 -14.47 -12.79 -8.83
C ASN A 239 -13.48 -11.65 -8.60
N HIS A 240 -12.21 -11.87 -8.94
CA HIS A 240 -11.12 -10.92 -8.72
C HIS A 240 -11.35 -9.55 -9.37
N SER A 241 -12.16 -9.48 -10.43
CA SER A 241 -12.56 -8.20 -11.04
C SER A 241 -13.52 -7.34 -10.19
N MET A 242 -13.98 -7.85 -9.04
CA MET A 242 -14.83 -7.13 -8.09
C MET A 242 -14.36 -7.28 -6.64
N LEU A 243 -13.26 -8.00 -6.41
CA LEU A 243 -12.70 -8.16 -5.07
C LEU A 243 -11.73 -7.01 -4.82
N ASP A 244 -11.97 -6.30 -3.74
CA ASP A 244 -11.16 -5.20 -3.19
C ASP A 244 -11.16 -5.43 -1.66
N PRO A 245 -10.27 -6.31 -1.15
CA PRO A 245 -10.29 -6.75 0.24
C PRO A 245 -9.94 -5.65 1.26
N ASP A 246 -9.15 -4.65 0.87
CA ASP A 246 -8.66 -3.56 1.71
C ASP A 246 -9.46 -2.25 1.56
N GLU A 247 -10.42 -2.24 0.62
CA GLU A 247 -11.41 -1.19 0.39
C GLU A 247 -10.78 0.14 -0.07
N ASP A 248 -9.75 0.06 -0.90
CA ASP A 248 -9.04 1.24 -1.43
C ASP A 248 -9.53 1.69 -2.82
N GLY A 249 -10.44 0.92 -3.42
CA GLY A 249 -11.03 1.17 -4.73
C GLY A 249 -10.28 0.52 -5.88
N ILE A 250 -9.26 -0.29 -5.61
CA ILE A 250 -8.46 -1.01 -6.61
C ILE A 250 -8.76 -2.50 -6.48
N GLN A 251 -9.29 -3.10 -7.55
CA GLN A 251 -9.67 -4.51 -7.50
C GLN A 251 -8.43 -5.42 -7.68
N ASN A 252 -8.49 -6.67 -7.23
CA ASN A 252 -7.37 -7.63 -7.37
C ASN A 252 -6.80 -7.73 -8.80
N THR A 253 -7.65 -7.62 -9.83
CA THR A 253 -7.19 -7.60 -11.23
C THR A 253 -6.37 -6.35 -11.58
N GLU A 254 -6.64 -5.23 -10.93
CA GLU A 254 -5.91 -3.98 -11.08
C GLU A 254 -4.64 -3.98 -10.21
N GLU A 255 -4.72 -4.49 -8.98
CA GLU A 255 -3.58 -4.79 -8.11
C GLU A 255 -2.52 -5.65 -8.84
N TYR A 256 -2.96 -6.70 -9.55
CA TYR A 256 -2.08 -7.51 -10.39
C TYR A 256 -1.37 -6.70 -11.49
N LEU A 257 -2.07 -5.78 -12.16
CA LEU A 257 -1.46 -4.88 -13.16
C LEU A 257 -0.42 -3.95 -12.52
N MET A 258 -0.61 -3.63 -11.24
CA MET A 258 0.23 -2.70 -10.48
C MET A 258 1.34 -3.39 -9.66
N ASN A 259 1.41 -4.72 -9.67
CA ASN A 259 2.35 -5.52 -8.88
C ASN A 259 3.84 -5.15 -9.08
N GLU A 260 4.25 -4.64 -10.26
CA GLU A 260 5.63 -4.15 -10.48
C GLU A 260 5.99 -2.97 -9.54
N TRP A 261 4.98 -2.25 -9.07
CA TRP A 261 5.13 -1.10 -8.16
C TRP A 261 4.73 -1.42 -6.72
N HIS A 262 4.65 -2.70 -6.36
CA HIS A 262 4.36 -3.17 -5.00
C HIS A 262 2.93 -2.86 -4.51
N SER A 263 1.96 -2.89 -5.43
CA SER A 263 0.54 -2.95 -5.07
C SER A 263 0.24 -4.23 -4.29
N ASP A 264 -0.58 -4.15 -3.25
CA ASP A 264 -1.00 -5.30 -2.43
C ASP A 264 -2.52 -5.32 -2.22
N PRO A 265 -3.23 -6.42 -2.55
CA PRO A 265 -4.69 -6.53 -2.41
C PRO A 265 -5.20 -6.52 -0.96
N PHE A 266 -4.33 -6.39 0.04
CA PHE A 266 -4.69 -6.31 1.46
C PHE A 266 -4.15 -5.06 2.16
N ALA A 267 -3.44 -4.18 1.46
CA ALA A 267 -2.90 -2.94 2.01
C ALA A 267 -3.26 -1.74 1.14
N LYS A 268 -3.67 -0.66 1.80
CA LYS A 268 -4.29 0.48 1.14
C LYS A 268 -3.30 1.23 0.25
N ASP A 269 -3.52 1.14 -1.06
CA ASP A 269 -2.75 1.81 -2.07
C ASP A 269 -3.46 3.09 -2.56
N ILE A 270 -2.65 4.11 -2.88
CA ILE A 270 -3.14 5.35 -3.48
C ILE A 270 -2.23 5.69 -4.64
N PHE A 271 -2.75 5.62 -5.86
CA PHE A 271 -1.99 6.00 -7.05
C PHE A 271 -2.33 7.41 -7.52
N VAL A 272 -1.30 8.22 -7.76
CA VAL A 272 -1.42 9.56 -8.33
C VAL A 272 -0.45 9.72 -9.50
N GLU A 273 -1.00 9.93 -10.69
CA GLU A 273 -0.21 10.34 -11.85
C GLU A 273 0.00 11.85 -11.82
N VAL A 274 1.25 12.30 -12.00
CA VAL A 274 1.63 13.70 -11.94
C VAL A 274 2.25 14.17 -13.24
N ASP A 275 1.54 15.07 -13.92
CA ASP A 275 2.02 15.73 -15.12
C ASP A 275 2.54 17.14 -14.88
N TYR A 276 3.47 17.56 -15.73
CA TYR A 276 4.13 18.85 -15.67
C TYR A 276 3.75 19.72 -16.85
N MET A 277 4.15 20.99 -16.77
CA MET A 277 3.77 21.98 -17.74
C MET A 277 4.96 22.79 -18.17
N ALA A 278 5.13 22.94 -19.48
CA ALA A 278 6.14 23.82 -20.03
C ALA A 278 5.98 25.24 -19.46
N ASN A 279 7.09 25.87 -19.09
CA ASN A 279 7.10 27.28 -18.74
C ASN A 279 7.12 28.15 -20.00
N ARG A 280 6.68 29.41 -19.90
CA ARG A 280 6.68 30.38 -21.00
C ARG A 280 8.01 30.53 -21.74
N PHE A 281 9.12 30.37 -21.02
CA PHE A 281 10.46 30.63 -21.54
C PHE A 281 11.31 29.37 -21.57
N PHE A 282 11.59 28.76 -20.41
CA PHE A 282 12.46 27.58 -20.30
C PHE A 282 12.06 26.67 -19.14
N GLY A 283 12.24 25.36 -19.34
CA GLY A 283 11.92 24.30 -18.39
C GLY A 283 10.42 24.09 -18.22
N SER A 284 10.06 23.30 -17.21
CA SER A 284 8.69 23.01 -16.83
C SER A 284 8.42 23.41 -15.38
N THR A 285 7.17 23.27 -14.96
CA THR A 285 6.82 23.07 -13.55
C THR A 285 7.43 21.75 -13.05
N THR A 286 7.48 21.58 -11.73
CA THR A 286 8.16 20.46 -11.08
C THR A 286 7.40 20.09 -9.82
N PHE A 287 7.41 18.81 -9.46
CA PHE A 287 7.11 18.34 -8.12
C PHE A 287 8.46 18.11 -7.42
N PRO A 288 8.89 18.98 -6.49
CA PRO A 288 10.20 18.84 -5.86
C PRO A 288 10.30 17.54 -5.06
N GLU A 289 11.46 16.89 -5.07
CA GLU A 289 11.68 15.62 -4.35
C GLU A 289 11.34 15.72 -2.86
N TYR A 290 11.79 16.79 -2.19
CA TYR A 290 11.41 17.05 -0.79
C TYR A 290 9.89 17.09 -0.61
N SER A 291 9.17 17.66 -1.58
CA SER A 291 7.72 17.77 -1.50
C SER A 291 7.05 16.41 -1.67
N LYS A 292 7.46 15.63 -2.68
CA LYS A 292 6.95 14.28 -2.95
C LYS A 292 7.18 13.39 -1.73
N GLU A 293 8.42 13.27 -1.29
CA GLU A 293 8.80 12.37 -0.21
C GLU A 293 8.17 12.75 1.14
N LYS A 294 7.94 14.04 1.41
CA LYS A 294 7.21 14.45 2.62
C LYS A 294 5.73 14.08 2.58
N VAL A 295 5.09 14.10 1.41
CA VAL A 295 3.70 13.63 1.28
C VAL A 295 3.68 12.12 1.46
N VAL A 296 4.56 11.37 0.78
CA VAL A 296 4.64 9.90 0.94
C VAL A 296 4.87 9.51 2.40
N SER A 297 5.82 10.16 3.09
CA SER A 297 6.06 9.92 4.53
C SER A 297 4.83 10.20 5.41
N ALA A 298 3.97 11.16 5.06
CA ALA A 298 2.75 11.40 5.82
C ALA A 298 1.76 10.22 5.69
N PHE A 299 1.63 9.62 4.49
CA PHE A 299 0.78 8.45 4.27
C PHE A 299 1.36 7.17 4.89
N THR A 300 2.68 6.95 4.78
CA THR A 300 3.38 5.81 5.40
C THR A 300 3.08 5.72 6.90
N LYS A 301 3.11 6.84 7.63
CA LYS A 301 2.85 6.89 9.08
C LYS A 301 1.46 6.42 9.49
N HIS A 302 0.55 6.31 8.53
CA HIS A 302 -0.84 5.89 8.69
C HIS A 302 -1.15 4.59 7.92
N ASN A 303 -0.13 3.81 7.54
CA ASN A 303 -0.25 2.54 6.80
C ASN A 303 -0.98 2.68 5.46
N PHE A 304 -0.73 3.77 4.74
CA PHE A 304 -1.13 3.92 3.34
C PHE A 304 0.11 3.97 2.47
N THR A 305 0.10 3.23 1.36
CA THR A 305 1.17 3.27 0.37
C THR A 305 0.78 4.26 -0.73
N LEU A 306 1.41 5.45 -0.70
CA LEU A 306 1.20 6.46 -1.74
C LEU A 306 2.19 6.27 -2.89
N HIS A 307 1.66 5.90 -4.05
CA HIS A 307 2.37 5.76 -5.31
C HIS A 307 2.24 7.03 -6.15
N VAL A 308 3.37 7.66 -6.47
CA VAL A 308 3.41 8.86 -7.32
C VAL A 308 4.06 8.51 -8.65
N ASP A 309 3.26 8.44 -9.71
CA ASP A 309 3.77 8.29 -11.08
C ASP A 309 4.17 9.65 -11.65
N ASP A 310 5.47 9.97 -11.54
CA ASP A 310 6.10 11.14 -12.14
C ASP A 310 6.87 10.81 -13.44
N GLY A 311 6.54 9.69 -14.09
CA GLY A 311 7.26 9.16 -15.27
C GLY A 311 7.82 7.75 -15.08
N LEU A 312 7.49 7.09 -13.96
CA LEU A 312 8.12 5.84 -13.51
C LEU A 312 7.15 4.64 -13.51
N MET A 313 5.85 4.86 -13.74
CA MET A 313 4.82 3.82 -13.71
C MET A 313 4.08 3.65 -15.05
N GLY A 314 4.79 3.88 -16.17
CA GLY A 314 4.27 3.62 -17.51
C GLY A 314 3.51 4.79 -18.16
N GLY A 315 3.23 5.87 -17.43
CA GLY A 315 2.93 7.19 -18.01
C GLY A 315 3.41 8.28 -17.07
N GLY A 316 2.60 9.31 -16.77
CA GLY A 316 2.99 10.40 -15.89
C GLY A 316 4.24 11.15 -16.35
N GLY A 317 4.57 12.24 -15.65
CA GLY A 317 5.75 13.05 -15.96
C GLY A 317 5.72 13.74 -17.32
N GLU A 318 4.58 13.75 -18.00
CA GLU A 318 4.46 14.35 -19.33
C GLU A 318 4.53 15.87 -19.25
N ILE A 319 5.04 16.49 -20.33
CA ILE A 319 5.16 17.95 -20.41
C ILE A 319 4.01 18.52 -21.23
N LEU A 320 2.99 18.98 -20.54
CA LEU A 320 1.83 19.67 -21.11
C LEU A 320 2.24 21.02 -21.74
N PRO A 321 1.53 21.47 -22.79
CA PRO A 321 1.75 22.78 -23.40
C PRO A 321 1.61 23.92 -22.38
N TYR A 322 2.43 24.96 -22.54
CA TYR A 322 2.31 26.14 -21.69
C TYR A 322 0.95 26.83 -21.89
N GLU A 323 0.17 26.90 -20.83
CA GLU A 323 -0.90 27.88 -20.69
C GLU A 323 -0.64 28.73 -19.46
N LYS A 324 -0.98 30.01 -19.56
CA LYS A 324 -0.82 30.92 -18.43
C LYS A 324 -1.80 30.62 -17.31
N PHE A 325 -3.03 30.25 -17.65
CA PHE A 325 -4.12 29.93 -16.73
C PHE A 325 -4.93 28.79 -17.33
N TYR A 326 -5.62 28.02 -16.49
CA TYR A 326 -6.44 26.91 -16.92
C TYR A 326 -7.92 27.16 -16.70
N THR A 327 -8.72 26.59 -17.60
CA THR A 327 -10.16 26.43 -17.46
C THR A 327 -10.44 24.95 -17.26
N GLN A 328 -11.60 24.64 -16.67
CA GLN A 328 -12.08 23.27 -16.54
C GLN A 328 -12.04 22.52 -17.89
N GLU A 329 -12.50 23.16 -18.96
CA GLU A 329 -12.48 22.60 -20.32
C GLU A 329 -11.09 22.14 -20.77
N LYS A 330 -10.04 22.88 -20.38
CA LYS A 330 -8.67 22.57 -20.76
C LYS A 330 -8.12 21.40 -19.93
N LEU A 331 -8.45 21.35 -18.64
CA LEU A 331 -8.07 20.23 -17.77
C LEU A 331 -8.75 18.93 -18.21
N SER A 332 -10.06 18.97 -18.53
CA SER A 332 -10.78 17.84 -19.13
C SER A 332 -10.15 17.37 -20.46
N LYS A 333 -9.64 18.30 -21.28
CA LYS A 333 -8.92 17.95 -22.51
C LYS A 333 -7.62 17.22 -22.20
N TYR A 334 -6.86 17.67 -21.21
CA TYR A 334 -5.59 17.04 -20.84
C TYR A 334 -5.79 15.67 -20.20
N TYR A 335 -6.80 15.52 -19.36
CA TYR A 335 -7.21 14.21 -18.86
C TYR A 335 -7.47 13.23 -20.02
N LYS A 336 -8.15 13.67 -21.08
CA LYS A 336 -8.38 12.81 -22.25
C LYS A 336 -7.11 12.54 -23.06
N GLU A 337 -6.31 13.56 -23.32
CA GLU A 337 -5.19 13.49 -24.28
C GLU A 337 -3.88 12.95 -23.69
N TYR A 338 -3.62 13.18 -22.39
CA TYR A 338 -2.36 12.87 -21.72
C TYR A 338 -2.51 11.81 -20.64
N PHE A 339 -3.58 11.85 -19.83
CA PHE A 339 -3.79 10.80 -18.84
C PHE A 339 -4.33 9.51 -19.51
N LEU A 340 -5.43 9.62 -20.26
CA LEU A 340 -6.06 8.47 -20.93
C LEU A 340 -5.47 8.14 -22.31
N HIS A 341 -4.61 9.00 -22.88
CA HIS A 341 -4.07 8.86 -24.26
C HIS A 341 -5.16 8.53 -25.29
N ASP A 342 -6.24 9.32 -25.29
CA ASP A 342 -7.42 9.13 -26.15
C ASP A 342 -8.07 7.73 -26.06
N GLY A 343 -7.90 7.04 -24.93
CA GLY A 343 -8.49 5.74 -24.59
C GLY A 343 -7.50 4.57 -24.62
N GLU A 344 -6.24 4.79 -25.00
CA GLU A 344 -5.19 3.75 -24.93
C GLU A 344 -4.89 3.34 -23.48
N ASN A 345 -5.04 4.28 -22.55
CA ASN A 345 -4.80 4.10 -21.12
C ASN A 345 -6.09 4.16 -20.28
N GLU A 346 -7.21 3.68 -20.81
CA GLU A 346 -8.51 3.74 -20.10
C GLU A 346 -8.48 3.02 -18.74
N TRP A 347 -7.68 1.95 -18.63
CA TRP A 347 -7.49 1.19 -17.38
C TRP A 347 -6.97 2.05 -16.23
N ARG A 348 -6.22 3.13 -16.52
CA ARG A 348 -5.67 4.02 -15.48
C ARG A 348 -6.76 4.78 -14.73
N LYS A 349 -7.95 4.93 -15.30
CA LYS A 349 -9.08 5.60 -14.66
C LYS A 349 -9.54 4.88 -13.38
N GLY A 350 -9.43 3.55 -13.33
CA GLY A 350 -9.79 2.72 -12.17
C GLY A 350 -8.72 2.67 -11.10
N VAL A 351 -7.52 3.19 -11.36
CA VAL A 351 -6.37 3.06 -10.45
C VAL A 351 -5.83 4.43 -10.01
N PHE A 352 -5.61 5.33 -10.96
CA PHE A 352 -4.89 6.58 -10.74
C PHE A 352 -5.82 7.79 -10.58
N ARG A 353 -5.44 8.65 -9.64
CA ARG A 353 -5.83 10.06 -9.62
C ARG A 353 -4.92 10.86 -10.54
N TYR A 354 -5.44 11.88 -11.21
CA TYR A 354 -4.66 12.72 -12.11
C TYR A 354 -4.35 14.11 -11.53
N CYS A 355 -3.07 14.41 -11.36
CA CYS A 355 -2.57 15.68 -10.87
C CYS A 355 -1.82 16.45 -11.98
N VAL A 356 -2.15 17.73 -12.16
CA VAL A 356 -1.39 18.62 -13.04
C VAL A 356 -0.63 19.68 -12.23
N MET A 357 0.69 19.70 -12.36
CA MET A 357 1.53 20.79 -11.87
C MET A 357 1.48 21.97 -12.84
N ALA A 358 0.60 22.93 -12.60
CA ALA A 358 0.33 24.06 -13.48
C ALA A 358 1.10 25.34 -13.14
N HIS A 359 1.09 26.29 -14.07
CA HIS A 359 1.63 27.63 -13.84
C HIS A 359 0.72 28.44 -12.88
N TYR A 360 -0.47 28.84 -13.34
CA TYR A 360 -1.55 29.36 -12.49
C TYR A 360 -2.80 28.48 -12.66
N THR A 361 -3.65 28.45 -11.64
CA THR A 361 -4.95 27.77 -11.65
C THR A 361 -5.99 28.62 -12.37
N ILE A 362 -6.54 29.66 -11.72
CA ILE A 362 -7.74 30.38 -12.16
C ILE A 362 -7.41 31.86 -12.49
N PRO A 363 -7.82 32.40 -13.67
CA PRO A 363 -7.55 33.79 -14.06
C PRO A 363 -8.07 34.84 -13.08
N SER A 364 -9.27 34.61 -12.53
CA SER A 364 -9.98 35.54 -11.64
C SER A 364 -9.54 35.46 -10.19
N LYS A 365 -8.86 34.39 -9.77
CA LYS A 365 -8.45 34.14 -8.38
C LYS A 365 -6.95 33.81 -8.29
N LYS A 366 -6.10 34.83 -8.32
CA LYS A 366 -4.63 34.68 -8.32
C LYS A 366 -4.04 34.20 -6.99
N ASN A 367 -4.85 34.05 -5.95
CA ASN A 367 -4.48 33.56 -4.63
C ASN A 367 -4.87 32.09 -4.40
N VAL A 368 -5.55 31.46 -5.34
CA VAL A 368 -5.90 30.03 -5.26
C VAL A 368 -4.76 29.22 -5.86
N ALA A 369 -4.15 28.36 -5.06
CA ALA A 369 -2.95 27.61 -5.44
C ALA A 369 -3.22 26.15 -5.78
N GLY A 370 -4.43 25.65 -5.51
CA GLY A 370 -4.90 24.34 -5.96
C GLY A 370 -6.42 24.34 -6.09
N TYR A 371 -6.95 23.33 -6.77
CA TYR A 371 -8.34 22.88 -6.60
C TYR A 371 -8.51 21.47 -7.20
N SER A 372 -9.46 20.72 -6.64
CA SER A 372 -9.89 19.42 -7.14
C SER A 372 -11.07 19.56 -8.10
N TYR A 373 -11.18 18.65 -9.07
CA TYR A 373 -12.15 18.74 -10.15
C TYR A 373 -12.55 17.37 -10.72
N TRP A 374 -13.72 17.33 -11.37
CA TRP A 374 -14.16 16.17 -12.16
C TRP A 374 -13.85 16.39 -13.66
N PRO A 375 -13.13 15.47 -14.32
CA PRO A 375 -12.73 15.65 -15.72
C PRO A 375 -13.89 15.43 -16.70
N THR A 376 -14.89 14.63 -16.31
CA THR A 376 -16.05 14.24 -17.12
C THR A 376 -17.37 14.65 -16.45
N ASN A 377 -18.49 14.37 -17.09
CA ASN A 377 -19.84 14.60 -16.52
C ASN A 377 -20.30 13.45 -15.61
N GLU A 378 -19.38 12.62 -15.11
CA GLU A 378 -19.70 11.48 -14.24
C GLU A 378 -19.75 11.86 -12.75
N ASP A 379 -19.42 13.12 -12.43
CA ASP A 379 -19.41 13.67 -11.06
C ASP A 379 -18.47 12.91 -10.10
N VAL A 380 -17.32 12.49 -10.62
CA VAL A 380 -16.29 11.73 -9.90
C VAL A 380 -15.07 12.62 -9.61
N PHE A 381 -14.66 12.72 -8.33
CA PHE A 381 -13.51 13.52 -7.89
C PHE A 381 -12.21 12.71 -7.91
N ASN A 382 -11.61 12.59 -9.10
CA ASN A 382 -10.37 11.85 -9.30
C ASN A 382 -9.21 12.71 -9.85
N CYS A 383 -9.39 14.03 -9.94
CA CYS A 383 -8.38 14.91 -10.49
C CYS A 383 -8.16 16.17 -9.65
N PHE A 384 -6.92 16.70 -9.68
CA PHE A 384 -6.60 17.98 -9.07
C PHE A 384 -5.45 18.70 -9.78
N VAL A 385 -5.27 19.99 -9.47
CA VAL A 385 -4.27 20.85 -10.12
C VAL A 385 -3.57 21.73 -9.09
N ILE A 386 -2.24 21.87 -9.22
CA ILE A 386 -1.42 22.71 -8.33
C ILE A 386 -0.77 23.86 -9.11
N GLY A 387 -1.10 25.10 -8.73
CA GLY A 387 -0.59 26.33 -9.32
C GLY A 387 0.77 26.76 -8.75
N THR A 388 1.86 26.17 -9.26
CA THR A 388 3.22 26.39 -8.75
C THR A 388 3.69 27.86 -8.80
N ARG A 389 3.19 28.68 -9.75
CA ARG A 389 3.54 30.11 -9.82
C ARG A 389 2.85 30.92 -8.72
N VAL A 390 1.62 30.55 -8.35
CA VAL A 390 0.90 31.16 -7.23
C VAL A 390 1.74 30.97 -5.96
N ILE A 391 2.20 29.75 -5.72
CA ILE A 391 3.03 29.43 -4.55
C ILE A 391 4.30 30.27 -4.52
N LYS A 392 5.01 30.36 -5.65
CA LYS A 392 6.22 31.18 -5.79
C LYS A 392 6.00 32.68 -5.52
N ASN A 393 4.78 33.19 -5.68
CA ASN A 393 4.45 34.59 -5.39
C ASN A 393 4.25 34.86 -3.89
N TYR A 394 3.81 33.87 -3.11
CA TYR A 394 3.51 33.99 -1.67
C TYR A 394 4.60 33.40 -0.76
N ARG A 395 5.48 32.55 -1.29
CA ARG A 395 6.58 31.91 -0.56
C ARG A 395 7.91 32.27 -1.23
N PHE A 396 8.83 32.86 -0.46
CA PHE A 396 10.07 33.44 -1.01
C PHE A 396 11.30 32.54 -0.89
N THR A 397 11.36 31.67 0.13
CA THR A 397 12.47 30.72 0.32
C THR A 397 12.20 29.41 -0.41
N PRO A 398 13.23 28.66 -0.86
CA PRO A 398 13.06 27.34 -1.47
C PRO A 398 12.28 26.38 -0.57
N LEU A 399 12.69 26.21 0.70
CA LEU A 399 12.01 25.33 1.65
C LEU A 399 10.52 25.69 1.80
N ALA A 400 10.18 26.96 2.04
CA ALA A 400 8.79 27.35 2.22
C ALA A 400 7.94 27.18 0.95
N ARG A 401 8.54 27.15 -0.25
CA ARG A 401 7.84 26.82 -1.51
C ARG A 401 7.60 25.33 -1.62
N GLU A 402 8.61 24.52 -1.32
CA GLU A 402 8.52 23.06 -1.39
C GLU A 402 7.56 22.52 -0.32
N THR A 403 7.60 23.05 0.91
CA THR A 403 6.61 22.75 1.96
C THR A 403 5.19 23.13 1.54
N ALA A 404 5.01 24.31 0.91
CA ALA A 404 3.70 24.71 0.44
C ALA A 404 3.21 23.87 -0.75
N ILE A 405 4.10 23.41 -1.65
CA ILE A 405 3.73 22.48 -2.73
C ILE A 405 3.27 21.15 -2.14
N ALA A 406 4.00 20.58 -1.18
CA ALA A 406 3.61 19.34 -0.50
C ALA A 406 2.27 19.47 0.23
N SER A 407 2.14 20.51 1.06
CA SER A 407 0.92 20.79 1.84
C SER A 407 -0.31 20.99 0.94
N LEU A 408 -0.16 21.72 -0.17
CA LEU A 408 -1.28 21.93 -1.10
C LEU A 408 -1.55 20.72 -1.99
N PHE A 409 -0.54 19.94 -2.38
CA PHE A 409 -0.74 18.68 -3.07
C PHE A 409 -1.56 17.72 -2.20
N MET A 410 -1.16 17.57 -0.93
CA MET A 410 -1.87 16.75 0.04
C MET A 410 -3.28 17.29 0.30
N HIS A 411 -3.45 18.62 0.44
CA HIS A 411 -4.78 19.24 0.59
C HIS A 411 -5.74 18.85 -0.55
N GLU A 412 -5.29 18.98 -1.80
CA GLU A 412 -6.12 18.64 -2.94
C GLU A 412 -6.33 17.12 -3.08
N LEU A 413 -5.31 16.32 -2.78
CA LEU A 413 -5.45 14.87 -2.69
C LEU A 413 -6.53 14.48 -1.67
N GLY A 414 -6.61 15.17 -0.53
CA GLY A 414 -7.60 14.94 0.53
C GLY A 414 -9.05 15.07 0.04
N HIS A 415 -9.33 15.95 -0.92
CA HIS A 415 -10.67 16.02 -1.55
C HIS A 415 -10.98 14.80 -2.41
N THR A 416 -9.99 14.23 -3.09
CA THR A 416 -10.15 12.95 -3.82
C THR A 416 -10.20 11.73 -2.89
N LEU A 417 -10.01 11.95 -1.59
CA LEU A 417 -10.12 10.96 -0.52
C LEU A 417 -11.37 11.18 0.36
N GLY A 418 -12.30 12.06 -0.04
CA GLY A 418 -13.57 12.24 0.66
C GLY A 418 -13.62 13.36 1.71
N ILE A 419 -12.55 14.12 1.92
CA ILE A 419 -12.57 15.22 2.91
C ILE A 419 -13.10 16.50 2.27
N PHE A 420 -14.19 17.04 2.81
CA PHE A 420 -14.79 18.29 2.34
C PHE A 420 -15.28 19.16 3.50
N TRP A 421 -15.59 20.42 3.20
CA TRP A 421 -16.22 21.36 4.15
C TRP A 421 -17.54 20.86 4.78
N HIS A 422 -18.24 19.95 4.11
CA HIS A 422 -19.47 19.33 4.62
C HIS A 422 -19.20 18.11 5.51
N THR A 423 -18.02 17.49 5.38
CA THR A 423 -17.53 16.46 6.30
C THR A 423 -17.18 17.10 7.63
N PHE A 424 -16.43 18.21 7.59
CA PHE A 424 -16.13 19.01 8.77
C PHE A 424 -16.00 20.49 8.42
N HIS A 425 -16.71 21.36 9.14
CA HIS A 425 -16.74 22.80 8.85
C HIS A 425 -15.41 23.54 9.04
N GLY A 426 -14.39 22.92 9.66
CA GLY A 426 -13.04 23.46 9.72
C GLY A 426 -12.27 23.33 8.39
N CYS A 427 -12.62 22.32 7.57
CA CYS A 427 -12.09 22.11 6.23
C CYS A 427 -12.52 23.25 5.29
N ASP A 428 -11.60 23.75 4.46
CA ASP A 428 -11.82 24.84 3.50
C ASP A 428 -12.40 26.13 4.08
N ASN A 429 -12.27 26.31 5.39
CA ASN A 429 -12.97 27.39 6.05
C ASN A 429 -12.24 28.72 5.85
N SER A 430 -12.75 29.56 4.94
CA SER A 430 -12.20 30.90 4.68
C SER A 430 -12.09 31.81 5.92
N THR A 431 -12.81 31.51 6.99
CA THR A 431 -12.72 32.26 8.25
C THR A 431 -11.57 31.82 9.16
N THR A 432 -10.74 30.84 8.75
CA THR A 432 -9.52 30.42 9.46
C THR A 432 -8.24 31.06 8.91
N ILE A 433 -8.33 31.91 7.89
CA ILE A 433 -7.15 32.49 7.21
C ILE A 433 -6.47 33.60 8.05
N TYR A 434 -7.22 34.32 8.88
CA TYR A 434 -6.70 35.46 9.65
C TYR A 434 -7.11 35.46 11.12
N PRO A 435 -6.25 35.90 12.05
CA PRO A 435 -6.53 35.92 13.50
C PRO A 435 -7.79 36.66 13.96
N TRP A 436 -8.30 37.59 13.17
CA TRP A 436 -9.49 38.38 13.50
C TRP A 436 -10.79 37.82 12.92
N LEU A 437 -10.74 36.70 12.18
CA LEU A 437 -11.92 36.01 11.67
C LEU A 437 -12.36 34.92 12.65
N SER A 438 -13.67 34.62 12.65
CA SER A 438 -14.29 33.75 13.66
C SER A 438 -13.71 32.34 13.70
N GLY A 439 -13.43 31.74 12.54
CA GLY A 439 -12.93 30.37 12.47
C GLY A 439 -11.51 30.20 13.01
N TRP A 440 -10.69 31.26 13.04
CA TRP A 440 -9.28 31.16 13.41
C TRP A 440 -9.05 30.52 14.78
N SER A 441 -9.82 30.95 15.79
CA SER A 441 -9.73 30.41 17.15
C SER A 441 -10.60 29.17 17.35
N ILE A 442 -11.72 29.05 16.62
CA ILE A 442 -12.61 27.88 16.74
C ILE A 442 -11.89 26.62 16.26
N TYR A 443 -11.22 26.70 15.11
CA TYR A 443 -10.54 25.58 14.46
C TYR A 443 -9.02 25.66 14.62
N GLU A 444 -8.51 26.19 15.74
CA GLU A 444 -7.07 26.29 15.96
C GLU A 444 -6.40 24.95 16.26
N ASN A 445 -7.16 24.04 16.86
CA ASN A 445 -6.70 22.70 17.17
C ASN A 445 -6.76 21.79 15.94
N TYR A 446 -7.55 22.12 14.91
CA TYR A 446 -7.60 21.38 13.66
C TYR A 446 -6.28 21.49 12.87
N LYS A 447 -5.29 20.67 13.25
CA LYS A 447 -3.93 20.63 12.68
C LYS A 447 -3.94 19.76 11.43
N SER A 448 -4.52 20.31 10.37
CA SER A 448 -4.61 19.62 9.09
C SER A 448 -4.29 20.57 7.95
N CYS A 449 -3.66 20.06 6.89
CA CYS A 449 -3.52 20.80 5.64
C CYS A 449 -4.89 21.18 5.03
N MET A 450 -5.99 20.50 5.41
CA MET A 450 -7.37 20.84 5.03
C MET A 450 -7.90 22.15 5.65
N ASN A 451 -7.25 22.64 6.71
CA ASN A 451 -7.55 23.92 7.34
C ASN A 451 -6.75 25.04 6.67
N TYR A 452 -7.40 26.10 6.16
CA TYR A 452 -6.69 27.22 5.51
C TYR A 452 -5.72 27.98 6.42
N ARG A 453 -5.79 27.80 7.74
CA ARG A 453 -4.75 28.28 8.67
C ARG A 453 -3.40 27.57 8.47
N TYR A 454 -3.42 26.31 8.03
CA TYR A 454 -2.27 25.42 7.94
C TYR A 454 -1.96 24.91 6.53
N ALA A 455 -2.88 25.04 5.57
CA ALA A 455 -2.81 24.57 4.17
C ALA A 455 -1.60 24.98 3.32
N TRP A 456 -0.69 25.80 3.87
CA TRP A 456 0.51 26.29 3.17
C TRP A 456 1.81 26.00 3.92
N GLN A 457 1.75 25.22 5.01
CA GLN A 457 2.88 25.02 5.92
C GLN A 457 2.87 23.68 6.66
N LEU A 458 1.73 23.01 6.80
CA LEU A 458 1.61 21.70 7.43
C LEU A 458 1.45 20.62 6.36
N ILE A 459 2.31 19.60 6.36
CA ILE A 459 2.24 18.46 5.44
C ILE A 459 1.73 17.28 6.27
N ASP A 460 0.46 17.34 6.60
CA ASP A 460 -0.23 16.28 7.33
C ASP A 460 -1.74 16.50 7.27
N TYR A 461 -2.50 15.45 7.52
CA TYR A 461 -3.89 15.59 7.98
C TYR A 461 -3.95 15.53 9.50
N SER A 462 -5.10 15.87 10.08
CA SER A 462 -5.24 15.73 11.52
C SER A 462 -5.61 14.29 11.92
N ASP A 463 -5.08 13.85 13.06
CA ASP A 463 -5.41 12.60 13.75
C ASP A 463 -6.44 12.80 14.89
N GLY A 464 -6.98 14.02 15.05
CA GLY A 464 -7.95 14.37 16.09
C GLY A 464 -7.38 14.47 17.51
N SER A 465 -6.05 14.39 17.68
CA SER A 465 -5.41 14.34 19.01
C SER A 465 -5.26 15.71 19.69
N HIS A 466 -5.51 16.82 18.99
CA HIS A 466 -5.24 18.18 19.47
C HIS A 466 -6.40 18.83 20.24
N GLY A 467 -7.47 18.09 20.53
CA GLY A 467 -8.54 18.51 21.43
C GLY A 467 -9.80 19.05 20.73
N GLU A 468 -10.46 20.03 21.34
CA GLU A 468 -11.77 20.50 20.85
C GLU A 468 -11.69 21.09 19.44
N ASN A 469 -12.63 20.71 18.57
CA ASN A 469 -12.69 21.08 17.15
C ASN A 469 -11.48 20.61 16.33
N ASP A 470 -10.81 19.54 16.76
CA ASP A 470 -9.86 18.81 15.94
C ASP A 470 -10.54 17.58 15.34
N PHE A 471 -10.79 17.61 14.03
CA PHE A 471 -11.40 16.51 13.32
C PHE A 471 -10.31 15.54 12.86
N ASP A 472 -10.49 14.25 13.15
CA ASP A 472 -9.57 13.19 12.71
C ASP A 472 -9.83 12.89 11.23
N ASP A 473 -9.08 13.56 10.37
CA ASP A 473 -9.14 13.36 8.93
C ASP A 473 -8.65 11.96 8.55
N TRP A 474 -7.57 11.47 9.18
CA TRP A 474 -6.94 10.20 8.84
C TRP A 474 -7.88 9.01 9.03
N SER A 475 -8.72 9.02 10.07
CA SER A 475 -9.74 7.97 10.22
C SER A 475 -10.98 8.11 9.32
N HIS A 476 -11.08 9.20 8.55
CA HIS A 476 -12.22 9.51 7.68
C HIS A 476 -11.88 9.59 6.19
N ILE A 477 -10.61 9.40 5.80
CA ILE A 477 -10.26 9.27 4.39
C ILE A 477 -10.76 7.94 3.82
N ASP A 478 -11.14 8.00 2.55
CA ASP A 478 -11.71 6.91 1.78
C ASP A 478 -10.93 6.83 0.47
N PRO A 479 -9.92 5.94 0.36
CA PRO A 479 -9.15 5.80 -0.86
C PRO A 479 -10.01 5.39 -2.05
N ALA A 480 -11.12 4.67 -1.86
CA ALA A 480 -12.06 4.33 -2.93
C ALA A 480 -12.93 5.51 -3.40
N PHE A 481 -12.84 6.69 -2.75
CA PHE A 481 -13.69 7.84 -3.05
C PHE A 481 -13.57 8.34 -4.49
N PHE A 482 -12.40 8.17 -5.13
CA PHE A 482 -12.16 8.58 -6.51
C PHE A 482 -12.96 7.78 -7.54
N GLU A 483 -13.68 6.73 -7.14
CA GLU A 483 -14.62 6.01 -7.99
C GLU A 483 -16.09 6.40 -7.73
N LYS A 484 -16.35 7.04 -6.59
CA LYS A 484 -17.70 7.36 -6.12
C LYS A 484 -18.25 8.58 -6.85
N ARG A 485 -19.56 8.52 -7.12
CA ARG A 485 -20.29 9.64 -7.71
C ARG A 485 -20.74 10.59 -6.60
N PHE A 486 -20.11 11.76 -6.56
CA PHE A 486 -20.25 12.74 -5.48
C PHE A 486 -21.69 13.14 -5.14
N PHE A 487 -22.54 13.30 -6.16
CA PHE A 487 -23.95 13.71 -5.96
C PHE A 487 -24.94 12.54 -5.88
N ALA A 488 -24.48 11.29 -6.04
CA ALA A 488 -25.34 10.12 -6.00
C ALA A 488 -25.59 9.60 -4.57
N GLU A 489 -24.71 9.94 -3.63
CA GLU A 489 -24.78 9.52 -2.24
C GLU A 489 -25.13 10.71 -1.32
N PRO A 490 -25.95 10.52 -0.28
CA PRO A 490 -26.21 11.58 0.69
C PRO A 490 -24.88 11.97 1.38
N PRO A 491 -24.58 13.27 1.53
CA PRO A 491 -23.35 13.70 2.18
C PRO A 491 -23.27 13.10 3.58
N ILE A 492 -22.11 12.54 3.92
CA ILE A 492 -21.76 12.20 5.31
C ILE A 492 -21.66 13.53 6.05
N ILE A 493 -22.70 13.86 6.82
CA ILE A 493 -22.71 15.01 7.73
C ILE A 493 -22.41 14.45 9.11
N LEU A 494 -21.20 14.70 9.62
CA LEU A 494 -20.79 14.33 10.98
C LEU A 494 -20.91 15.52 11.95
#